data_AF-A0A537MPR4-F1
#
_entry.id   AF-A0A537MPR4-F1
#
_cell.length_a   1.000
_cell.length_b   1.000
_cell.length_c   1.000
_cell.angle_alpha   90.00
_cell.angle_beta   90.00
_cell.angle_gamma   90.00
#
_symmetry.space_group_name_H-M   'P 1'
#
loop_
_entity.id
_entity.type
_entity.pdbx_description
1 polymer ?
#
loop_
_entity_poly.entity_id
_entity_poly.type
_entity_poly.pdbx_seq_one_letter_code
_entity_poly.pdbx_strand_id
1 'polypeptide(L)'
;RKVDAAALVNGVAAHVLDYDDVTLDGHPSAVLVPAILAQGEVLGSSGSEMLAAYVAGYEVWAELLVREPVPLHQKGWHPTAVRGTVAAAAACAKLRRLSPQETATALAIASSMAGGLVANFGTHTKCFQVGRAAQSGVIAARLAAAGMTASPDALEHRSGFLAAFSPGGKPDLSNGLDSDKKEWHLVRQGLNVKRYPICYATHRAIDAALDLASRHDLRPEEVAGVRVSTGEMQMLMLRNARPQTALEAKFSMQFAMASSLVARNVGLAQMRDDFVCSSAIQSLMPRVS
;
A
#
# COMPACT_ATOMS: atom_id res chain seq x y z
N ARG A 1 8.38 25.33 -8.41
CA ARG A 1 8.89 24.10 -7.75
C ARG A 1 8.19 22.89 -8.38
N LYS A 2 8.91 21.79 -8.66
CA LYS A 2 8.39 20.56 -9.29
C LYS A 2 7.70 19.66 -8.23
N VAL A 3 6.54 20.08 -7.75
CA VAL A 3 5.80 19.45 -6.62
C VAL A 3 5.42 18.00 -6.94
N ASP A 4 4.91 17.79 -8.14
CA ASP A 4 4.49 16.50 -8.67
C ASP A 4 5.67 15.51 -8.77
N ALA A 5 6.84 15.97 -9.23
CA ALA A 5 8.04 15.14 -9.28
C ALA A 5 8.56 14.78 -7.88
N ALA A 6 8.49 15.71 -6.92
CA ALA A 6 8.87 15.44 -5.52
C ALA A 6 7.95 14.38 -4.90
N ALA A 7 6.64 14.49 -5.08
CA ALA A 7 5.68 13.47 -4.60
C ALA A 7 5.95 12.09 -5.22
N LEU A 8 6.27 12.03 -6.53
CA LEU A 8 6.65 10.80 -7.21
C LEU A 8 7.87 10.14 -6.58
N VAL A 9 8.99 10.86 -6.50
CA VAL A 9 10.27 10.32 -6.00
C VAL A 9 10.13 9.91 -4.53
N ASN A 10 9.51 10.74 -3.70
CA ASN A 10 9.33 10.46 -2.28
C ASN A 10 8.39 9.27 -2.04
N GLY A 11 7.35 9.08 -2.87
CA GLY A 11 6.48 7.89 -2.78
C GLY A 11 7.16 6.60 -3.23
N VAL A 12 8.03 6.67 -4.25
CA VAL A 12 8.89 5.52 -4.58
C VAL A 12 9.82 5.20 -3.40
N ALA A 13 10.48 6.21 -2.85
CA ALA A 13 11.42 6.04 -1.74
C ALA A 13 10.74 5.47 -0.49
N ALA A 14 9.54 5.96 -0.16
CA ALA A 14 8.77 5.46 0.98
C ALA A 14 8.43 3.96 0.86
N HIS A 15 8.27 3.44 -0.36
CA HIS A 15 7.76 2.09 -0.58
C HIS A 15 8.78 1.07 -1.12
N VAL A 16 9.97 1.51 -1.53
CA VAL A 16 10.97 0.65 -2.21
C VAL A 16 11.44 -0.52 -1.33
N LEU A 17 11.47 -0.32 -0.01
CA LEU A 17 11.87 -1.36 0.94
C LEU A 17 10.70 -2.27 1.36
N ASP A 18 9.47 -1.97 0.95
CA ASP A 18 8.25 -2.61 1.46
C ASP A 18 8.21 -2.63 3.01
N TYR A 19 8.68 -1.55 3.63
CA TYR A 19 8.89 -1.44 5.07
C TYR A 19 8.11 -0.28 5.73
N ASP A 20 7.35 0.43 4.91
CA ASP A 20 6.30 1.35 5.28
C ASP A 20 5.13 0.65 5.99
N ASP A 21 4.19 1.47 6.48
CA ASP A 21 3.00 0.97 7.17
C ASP A 21 2.09 0.13 6.27
N VAL A 22 1.15 -0.57 6.91
CA VAL A 22 0.09 -1.29 6.22
C VAL A 22 -1.20 -1.20 7.02
N THR A 23 -2.29 -0.88 6.35
CA THR A 23 -3.65 -0.90 6.90
C THR A 23 -4.62 -0.70 5.73
N LEU A 24 -5.92 -0.85 5.97
CA LEU A 24 -6.93 -0.57 4.93
C LEU A 24 -6.61 -1.22 3.58
N ASP A 25 -6.15 -2.47 3.62
CA ASP A 25 -5.68 -3.31 2.51
C ASP A 25 -4.56 -2.75 1.61
N GLY A 26 -3.86 -1.70 2.03
CA GLY A 26 -2.72 -1.13 1.32
C GLY A 26 -1.75 -0.38 2.24
N HIS A 27 -1.11 0.64 1.68
CA HIS A 27 -0.01 1.38 2.32
C HIS A 27 -0.28 2.89 2.30
N PRO A 28 -1.16 3.40 3.18
CA PRO A 28 -1.62 4.78 3.09
C PRO A 28 -0.50 5.81 3.30
N SER A 29 0.40 5.62 4.27
CA SER A 29 1.43 6.63 4.54
C SER A 29 2.42 6.78 3.38
N ALA A 30 2.74 5.68 2.68
CA ALA A 30 3.66 5.71 1.55
C ALA A 30 3.12 6.50 0.35
N VAL A 31 1.80 6.76 0.31
CA VAL A 31 1.17 7.62 -0.69
C VAL A 31 0.91 9.03 -0.13
N LEU A 32 0.28 9.11 1.04
CA LEU A 32 -0.21 10.36 1.61
C LEU A 32 0.92 11.28 2.06
N VAL A 33 1.91 10.76 2.80
CA VAL A 33 2.98 11.59 3.36
C VAL A 33 3.83 12.26 2.26
N PRO A 34 4.27 11.56 1.20
CA PRO A 34 4.96 12.19 0.07
C PRO A 34 4.18 13.29 -0.62
N ALA A 35 2.88 13.08 -0.86
CA ALA A 35 2.00 14.09 -1.46
C ALA A 35 1.83 15.31 -0.57
N ILE A 36 1.60 15.10 0.74
CA ILE A 36 1.43 16.14 1.75
C ILE A 36 2.70 16.96 1.93
N LEU A 37 3.87 16.32 2.06
CA LEU A 37 5.13 17.04 2.21
C LEU A 37 5.43 17.88 0.97
N ALA A 38 5.35 17.30 -0.23
CA ALA A 38 5.60 18.02 -1.46
C ALA A 38 4.68 19.23 -1.62
N GLN A 39 3.37 19.06 -1.38
CA GLN A 39 2.37 20.12 -1.55
C GLN A 39 2.44 21.16 -0.42
N GLY A 40 2.61 20.73 0.83
CA GLY A 40 2.63 21.58 2.00
C GLY A 40 3.87 22.48 2.08
N GLU A 41 5.04 22.00 1.66
CA GLU A 41 6.26 22.82 1.56
C GLU A 41 6.10 24.03 0.63
N VAL A 42 5.35 23.88 -0.46
CA VAL A 42 5.10 24.97 -1.42
C VAL A 42 4.03 25.92 -0.94
N LEU A 43 3.06 25.42 -0.18
CA LEU A 43 1.99 26.24 0.39
C LEU A 43 2.41 26.94 1.70
N GLY A 44 3.57 26.59 2.27
CA GLY A 44 3.96 27.07 3.59
C GLY A 44 3.05 26.53 4.70
N SER A 45 2.52 25.32 4.52
CA SER A 45 1.60 24.70 5.48
C SER A 45 2.30 24.38 6.80
N SER A 46 1.59 24.61 7.89
CA SER A 46 1.99 24.21 9.24
C SER A 46 1.85 22.69 9.44
N GLY A 47 2.49 22.16 10.48
CA GLY A 47 2.37 20.74 10.83
C GLY A 47 0.94 20.31 11.16
N SER A 48 0.14 21.18 11.80
CA SER A 48 -1.27 20.89 12.09
C SER A 48 -2.11 20.81 10.82
N GLU A 49 -1.84 21.65 9.81
CA GLU A 49 -2.50 21.57 8.51
C GLU A 49 -2.12 20.29 7.75
N MET A 50 -0.85 19.88 7.81
CA MET A 50 -0.37 18.63 7.22
C MET A 50 -1.02 17.40 7.89
N LEU A 51 -1.15 17.41 9.23
CA LEU A 51 -1.85 16.35 9.95
C LEU A 51 -3.34 16.29 9.59
N ALA A 52 -4.02 17.44 9.50
CA ALA A 52 -5.41 17.50 9.09
C ALA A 52 -5.62 16.97 7.65
N ALA A 53 -4.66 17.24 6.75
CA ALA A 53 -4.65 16.69 5.40
C ALA A 53 -4.43 15.17 5.39
N TYR A 54 -3.56 14.66 6.25
CA TYR A 54 -3.35 13.22 6.42
C TYR A 54 -4.64 12.52 6.86
N VAL A 55 -5.33 13.07 7.88
CA VAL A 55 -6.64 12.56 8.32
C VAL A 55 -7.64 12.55 7.16
N ALA A 56 -7.77 13.66 6.43
CA ALA A 56 -8.70 13.73 5.30
C ALA A 56 -8.40 12.67 4.22
N GLY A 57 -7.13 12.45 3.87
CA GLY A 57 -6.73 11.41 2.94
C GLY A 57 -7.03 10.00 3.46
N TYR A 58 -6.71 9.74 4.72
CA TYR A 58 -6.96 8.45 5.36
C TYR A 58 -8.45 8.10 5.39
N GLU A 59 -9.31 9.04 5.75
CA GLU A 59 -10.75 8.82 5.84
C GLU A 59 -11.38 8.57 4.46
N VAL A 60 -10.91 9.27 3.41
CA VAL A 60 -11.33 8.97 2.04
C VAL A 60 -10.89 7.56 1.63
N TRP A 61 -9.66 7.14 1.96
CA TRP A 61 -9.22 5.77 1.70
C TRP A 61 -10.11 4.75 2.41
N ALA A 62 -10.37 4.96 3.70
CA ALA A 62 -11.21 4.09 4.51
C ALA A 62 -12.62 3.98 3.94
N GLU A 63 -13.21 5.10 3.53
CA GLU A 63 -14.53 5.13 2.89
C GLU A 63 -14.54 4.32 1.58
N LEU A 64 -13.52 4.46 0.73
CA LEU A 64 -13.40 3.67 -0.50
C LEU A 64 -13.28 2.16 -0.22
N LEU A 65 -12.72 1.77 0.94
CA LEU A 65 -12.69 0.38 1.38
C LEU A 65 -14.05 -0.07 1.93
N VAL A 66 -14.76 0.77 2.68
CA VAL A 66 -16.11 0.46 3.18
C VAL A 66 -17.07 0.22 2.01
N ARG A 67 -16.98 1.04 0.96
CA ARG A 67 -17.81 0.91 -0.26
C ARG A 67 -17.46 -0.30 -1.10
N GLU A 68 -16.22 -0.76 -1.07
CA GLU A 68 -15.78 -1.97 -1.77
C GLU A 68 -14.93 -2.83 -0.83
N PRO A 69 -15.57 -3.68 -0.02
CA PRO A 69 -14.87 -4.51 0.95
C PRO A 69 -14.20 -5.74 0.30
N VAL A 70 -14.56 -6.10 -0.94
CA VAL A 70 -13.89 -7.18 -1.65
C VAL A 70 -12.48 -6.71 -2.04
N PRO A 71 -11.42 -7.45 -1.65
CA PRO A 71 -10.06 -7.02 -1.92
C PRO A 71 -9.79 -6.83 -3.42
N LEU A 72 -9.37 -5.62 -3.79
CA LEU A 72 -9.09 -5.25 -5.19
C LEU A 72 -8.03 -6.16 -5.83
N HIS A 73 -7.13 -6.71 -5.00
CA HIS A 73 -6.15 -7.71 -5.38
C HIS A 73 -6.75 -8.88 -6.18
N GLN A 74 -7.97 -9.32 -5.85
CA GLN A 74 -8.63 -10.44 -6.53
C GLN A 74 -8.87 -10.19 -8.03
N LYS A 75 -9.12 -8.92 -8.41
CA LYS A 75 -9.25 -8.51 -9.81
C LYS A 75 -7.90 -8.12 -10.44
N GLY A 76 -6.80 -8.19 -9.68
CA GLY A 76 -5.45 -7.86 -10.12
C GLY A 76 -5.03 -6.41 -9.85
N TRP A 77 -5.88 -5.60 -9.22
CA TRP A 77 -5.59 -4.22 -8.90
C TRP A 77 -4.75 -4.09 -7.63
N HIS A 78 -3.76 -3.20 -7.66
CA HIS A 78 -2.98 -2.82 -6.48
C HIS A 78 -3.73 -1.71 -5.72
N PRO A 79 -4.38 -2.01 -4.57
CA PRO A 79 -5.23 -1.04 -3.87
C PRO A 79 -4.48 0.19 -3.40
N THR A 80 -3.20 0.07 -3.03
CA THR A 80 -2.36 1.21 -2.66
C THR A 80 -2.33 2.27 -3.75
N ALA A 81 -2.18 1.85 -5.00
CA ALA A 81 -2.11 2.78 -6.12
C ALA A 81 -3.50 3.27 -6.54
N VAL A 82 -4.51 2.40 -6.46
CA VAL A 82 -5.89 2.71 -6.85
C VAL A 82 -6.57 3.65 -5.84
N ARG A 83 -6.76 3.20 -4.60
CA ARG A 83 -7.39 4.01 -3.53
C ARG A 83 -6.50 5.17 -3.12
N GLY A 84 -5.18 4.94 -3.06
CA GLY A 84 -4.22 5.97 -2.68
C GLY A 84 -4.19 7.17 -3.61
N THR A 85 -4.46 7.00 -4.91
CA THR A 85 -4.54 8.14 -5.85
C THR A 85 -5.65 9.12 -5.46
N VAL A 86 -6.84 8.59 -5.15
CA VAL A 86 -8.00 9.39 -4.76
C VAL A 86 -7.79 9.99 -3.35
N ALA A 87 -7.25 9.20 -2.42
CA ALA A 87 -6.92 9.64 -1.07
C ALA A 87 -5.86 10.78 -1.06
N ALA A 88 -4.83 10.68 -1.90
CA ALA A 88 -3.83 11.75 -2.06
C ALA A 88 -4.43 13.03 -2.60
N ALA A 89 -5.40 12.94 -3.51
CA ALA A 89 -6.13 14.11 -4.01
C ALA A 89 -6.94 14.77 -2.89
N ALA A 90 -7.60 13.98 -2.03
CA ALA A 90 -8.30 14.49 -0.85
C ALA A 90 -7.37 15.26 0.10
N ALA A 91 -6.22 14.66 0.43
CA ALA A 91 -5.21 15.30 1.28
C ALA A 91 -4.69 16.62 0.67
N CYS A 92 -4.38 16.61 -0.63
CA CYS A 92 -3.89 17.80 -1.33
C CYS A 92 -4.97 18.88 -1.48
N ALA A 93 -6.23 18.51 -1.69
CA ALA A 93 -7.37 19.42 -1.71
C ALA A 93 -7.56 20.09 -0.34
N LYS A 94 -7.41 19.32 0.75
CA LYS A 94 -7.45 19.84 2.12
C LYS A 94 -6.35 20.86 2.40
N LEU A 95 -5.10 20.57 2.01
CA LEU A 95 -3.98 21.53 2.14
C LEU A 95 -4.22 22.83 1.35
N ARG A 96 -4.80 22.70 0.16
CA ARG A 96 -5.12 23.82 -0.73
C ARG A 96 -6.35 24.61 -0.30
N ARG A 97 -7.07 24.14 0.72
CA ARG A 97 -8.33 24.74 1.20
C ARG A 97 -9.35 24.89 0.08
N LEU A 98 -9.43 23.88 -0.79
CA LEU A 98 -10.41 23.86 -1.88
C LEU A 98 -11.83 23.84 -1.32
N SER A 99 -12.76 24.47 -2.04
CA SER A 99 -14.19 24.37 -1.76
C SER A 99 -14.69 22.92 -1.87
N PRO A 100 -15.88 22.59 -1.35
CA PRO A 100 -16.47 21.27 -1.54
C PRO A 100 -16.59 20.86 -3.01
N GLN A 101 -16.97 21.79 -3.89
CA GLN A 101 -17.12 21.56 -5.33
C GLN A 101 -15.77 21.30 -6.02
N GLU A 102 -14.75 22.09 -5.69
CA GLU A 102 -13.38 21.87 -6.21
C GLU A 102 -12.78 20.57 -5.64
N THR A 103 -13.09 20.21 -4.40
CA THR A 103 -12.66 18.95 -3.79
C THR A 103 -13.29 17.76 -4.51
N ALA A 104 -14.60 17.77 -4.72
CA ALA A 104 -15.28 16.72 -5.49
C ALA A 104 -14.68 16.58 -6.90
N THR A 105 -14.40 17.70 -7.55
CA THR A 105 -13.72 17.74 -8.85
C THR A 105 -12.31 17.13 -8.79
N ALA A 106 -11.52 17.44 -7.75
CA ALA A 106 -10.20 16.85 -7.57
C ALA A 106 -10.26 15.33 -7.40
N LEU A 107 -11.22 14.81 -6.61
CA LEU A 107 -11.42 13.37 -6.45
C LEU A 107 -11.83 12.70 -7.76
N ALA A 108 -12.71 13.34 -8.53
CA ALA A 108 -13.15 12.86 -9.84
C ALA A 108 -12.02 12.84 -10.89
N ILE A 109 -11.14 13.85 -10.91
CA ILE A 109 -9.94 13.84 -11.75
C ILE A 109 -9.01 12.69 -11.33
N ALA A 110 -8.76 12.56 -10.03
CA ALA A 110 -7.87 11.54 -9.48
C ALA A 110 -8.37 10.12 -9.77
N SER A 111 -9.68 9.90 -9.73
CA SER A 111 -10.29 8.59 -10.00
C SER A 111 -9.97 8.08 -11.42
N SER A 112 -9.84 8.99 -12.39
CA SER A 112 -9.44 8.69 -13.77
C SER A 112 -7.93 8.52 -13.95
N MET A 113 -7.12 8.91 -12.94
CA MET A 113 -5.67 8.72 -12.92
C MET A 113 -5.23 7.49 -12.10
N ALA A 114 -6.17 6.86 -11.40
CA ALA A 114 -5.93 5.71 -10.53
C ALA A 114 -5.59 4.46 -11.35
N GLY A 115 -4.61 3.68 -10.89
CA GLY A 115 -4.23 2.43 -11.54
C GLY A 115 -2.99 1.80 -10.92
N GLY A 116 -2.83 0.49 -11.12
CA GLY A 116 -1.69 -0.28 -10.63
C GLY A 116 -2.00 -1.77 -10.60
N LEU A 117 -1.03 -2.62 -10.93
CA LEU A 117 -1.24 -4.07 -11.10
C LEU A 117 -0.43 -4.87 -10.09
N VAL A 118 -1.10 -5.84 -9.45
CA VAL A 118 -0.48 -6.83 -8.55
C VAL A 118 0.57 -7.67 -9.28
N ALA A 119 0.40 -7.88 -10.58
CA ALA A 119 1.36 -8.60 -11.42
C ALA A 119 2.78 -7.99 -11.44
N ASN A 120 2.95 -6.76 -10.96
CA ASN A 120 4.26 -6.11 -10.80
C ASN A 120 4.90 -6.32 -9.42
N PHE A 121 4.26 -7.03 -8.50
CA PHE A 121 4.85 -7.37 -7.20
C PHE A 121 6.10 -8.24 -7.43
N GLY A 122 7.16 -7.92 -6.69
CA GLY A 122 8.51 -8.45 -6.92
C GLY A 122 9.40 -7.58 -7.81
N THR A 123 8.94 -6.42 -8.27
CA THR A 123 9.70 -5.51 -9.15
C THR A 123 9.70 -4.06 -8.65
N HIS A 124 10.59 -3.23 -9.21
CA HIS A 124 10.57 -1.78 -8.98
C HIS A 124 9.26 -1.11 -9.41
N THR A 125 8.50 -1.72 -10.32
CA THR A 125 7.22 -1.15 -10.76
C THR A 125 6.20 -1.09 -9.63
N LYS A 126 6.28 -1.99 -8.62
CA LYS A 126 5.40 -1.96 -7.44
C LYS A 126 5.58 -0.66 -6.64
N CYS A 127 6.82 -0.22 -6.39
CA CYS A 127 7.08 1.07 -5.74
C CYS A 127 6.83 2.27 -6.65
N PHE A 128 7.06 2.15 -7.97
CA PHE A 128 6.69 3.18 -8.93
C PHE A 128 5.19 3.50 -8.90
N GLN A 129 4.32 2.50 -8.83
CA GLN A 129 2.86 2.69 -8.77
C GLN A 129 2.44 3.55 -7.55
N VAL A 130 3.12 3.41 -6.41
CA VAL A 130 2.84 4.17 -5.19
C VAL A 130 3.28 5.63 -5.31
N GLY A 131 4.48 5.87 -5.85
CA GLY A 131 4.92 7.23 -6.20
C GLY A 131 3.99 7.88 -7.23
N ARG A 132 3.54 7.12 -8.24
CA ARG A 132 2.61 7.61 -9.25
C ARG A 132 1.26 7.99 -8.64
N ALA A 133 0.76 7.24 -7.65
CA ALA A 133 -0.46 7.59 -6.93
C ALA A 133 -0.32 8.91 -6.16
N ALA A 134 0.79 9.11 -5.44
CA ALA A 134 1.07 10.35 -4.72
C ALA A 134 1.14 11.55 -5.69
N GLN A 135 1.84 11.38 -6.81
CA GLN A 135 1.93 12.38 -7.88
C GLN A 135 0.56 12.72 -8.49
N SER A 136 -0.23 11.70 -8.81
CA SER A 136 -1.56 11.88 -9.39
C SER A 136 -2.48 12.68 -8.47
N GLY A 137 -2.45 12.43 -7.15
CA GLY A 137 -3.21 13.21 -6.18
C GLY A 137 -2.84 14.70 -6.15
N VAL A 138 -1.54 15.00 -6.17
CA VAL A 138 -1.04 16.38 -6.27
C VAL A 138 -1.51 17.05 -7.57
N ILE A 139 -1.41 16.35 -8.70
CA ILE A 139 -1.84 16.87 -10.01
C ILE A 139 -3.34 17.14 -10.00
N ALA A 140 -4.15 16.20 -9.54
CA ALA A 140 -5.61 16.32 -9.53
C ALA A 140 -6.09 17.53 -8.70
N ALA A 141 -5.56 17.71 -7.49
CA ALA A 141 -5.90 18.87 -6.65
C ALA A 141 -5.45 20.21 -7.28
N ARG A 142 -4.32 20.22 -8.01
CA ARG A 142 -3.86 21.42 -8.73
C ARG A 142 -4.73 21.75 -9.94
N LEU A 143 -5.16 20.73 -10.67
CA LEU A 143 -6.02 20.88 -11.84
C LEU A 143 -7.40 21.41 -11.44
N ALA A 144 -8.00 20.85 -10.38
CA ALA A 144 -9.26 21.35 -9.84
C ALA A 144 -9.14 22.82 -9.39
N ALA A 145 -8.07 23.17 -8.67
CA ALA A 145 -7.80 24.56 -8.25
C ALA A 145 -7.59 25.53 -9.44
N ALA A 146 -7.22 25.00 -10.60
CA ALA A 146 -7.05 25.77 -11.83
C ALA A 146 -8.34 25.84 -12.69
N GLY A 147 -9.45 25.31 -12.19
CA GLY A 147 -10.75 25.32 -12.88
C GLY A 147 -10.95 24.20 -13.89
N MET A 148 -10.11 23.15 -13.88
CA MET A 148 -10.39 21.96 -14.68
C MET A 148 -11.66 21.27 -14.15
N THR A 149 -12.54 20.86 -15.07
CA THR A 149 -13.81 20.19 -14.74
C THR A 149 -13.68 18.67 -14.77
N ALA A 150 -14.61 17.99 -14.09
CA ALA A 150 -14.81 16.54 -14.14
C ALA A 150 -16.28 16.21 -13.88
N SER A 151 -16.70 14.96 -14.14
CA SER A 151 -18.08 14.54 -13.84
C SER A 151 -18.32 14.55 -12.32
N PRO A 152 -19.41 15.18 -11.83
CA PRO A 152 -19.67 15.28 -10.40
C PRO A 152 -19.95 13.91 -9.74
N ASP A 153 -20.34 12.91 -10.53
CA ASP A 153 -20.66 11.54 -10.13
C ASP A 153 -19.60 10.52 -10.56
N ALA A 154 -18.38 10.95 -10.92
CA ALA A 154 -17.35 10.06 -11.49
C ALA A 154 -16.93 8.90 -10.56
N LEU A 155 -17.20 8.99 -9.26
CA LEU A 155 -16.90 7.92 -8.30
C LEU A 155 -17.97 6.84 -8.31
N GLU A 156 -19.23 7.25 -8.22
CA GLU A 156 -20.42 6.42 -7.97
C GLU A 156 -21.24 6.08 -9.21
N HIS A 157 -21.02 6.76 -10.33
CA HIS A 157 -21.71 6.46 -11.59
C HIS A 157 -21.56 4.98 -11.95
N ARG A 158 -22.53 4.40 -12.68
CA ARG A 158 -22.51 2.97 -13.09
C ARG A 158 -21.26 2.58 -13.89
N SER A 159 -20.63 3.55 -14.55
CA SER A 159 -19.36 3.43 -15.28
C SER A 159 -18.22 4.20 -14.61
N GLY A 160 -18.42 4.60 -13.36
CA GLY A 160 -17.49 5.33 -12.53
C GLY A 160 -16.48 4.44 -11.82
N PHE A 161 -15.61 5.08 -11.05
CA PHE A 161 -14.47 4.47 -10.38
C PHE A 161 -14.84 3.23 -9.56
N LEU A 162 -15.84 3.34 -8.68
CA LEU A 162 -16.20 2.26 -7.77
C LEU A 162 -16.63 1.00 -8.55
N ALA A 163 -17.47 1.16 -9.57
CA ALA A 163 -17.92 0.06 -10.41
C ALA A 163 -16.77 -0.53 -11.27
N ALA A 164 -15.92 0.32 -11.84
CA ALA A 164 -14.83 -0.10 -12.72
C ALA A 164 -13.78 -0.95 -11.98
N PHE A 165 -13.37 -0.51 -10.78
CA PHE A 165 -12.36 -1.19 -9.97
C PHE A 165 -12.91 -2.34 -9.12
N SER A 166 -14.23 -2.38 -8.86
CA SER A 166 -14.88 -3.44 -8.08
C SER A 166 -14.59 -4.84 -8.64
N PRO A 167 -14.09 -5.79 -7.81
CA PRO A 167 -14.01 -7.20 -8.15
C PRO A 167 -15.36 -7.81 -8.53
N GLY A 168 -16.41 -7.48 -7.77
CA GLY A 168 -17.76 -8.01 -7.97
C GLY A 168 -18.66 -7.17 -8.86
N GLY A 169 -18.23 -5.98 -9.27
CA GLY A 169 -19.04 -5.00 -10.01
C GLY A 169 -20.22 -4.42 -9.21
N LYS A 170 -20.20 -4.54 -7.88
CA LYS A 170 -21.31 -4.19 -6.98
C LYS A 170 -20.82 -3.44 -5.74
N PRO A 171 -20.20 -2.27 -5.89
CA PRO A 171 -19.82 -1.45 -4.73
C PRO A 171 -21.08 -0.99 -3.98
N ASP A 172 -20.96 -0.78 -2.67
CA ASP A 172 -22.01 -0.17 -1.85
C ASP A 172 -22.07 1.34 -2.09
N LEU A 173 -23.22 1.79 -2.59
CA LEU A 173 -23.55 3.19 -2.82
C LEU A 173 -24.72 3.66 -1.93
N SER A 174 -25.23 2.79 -1.07
CA SER A 174 -26.47 3.02 -0.31
C SER A 174 -26.30 4.05 0.82
N ASN A 175 -25.09 4.20 1.34
CA ASN A 175 -24.79 5.06 2.48
C ASN A 175 -24.02 6.31 2.05
N GLY A 176 -24.40 7.45 2.62
CA GLY A 176 -23.56 8.65 2.63
C GLY A 176 -22.39 8.49 3.59
N LEU A 177 -21.40 9.37 3.48
CA LEU A 177 -20.39 9.54 4.52
C LEU A 177 -21.12 9.88 5.83
N ASP A 178 -21.02 9.02 6.84
CA ASP A 178 -21.55 9.31 8.18
C ASP A 178 -20.73 10.46 8.78
N SER A 179 -21.26 11.68 8.66
CA SER A 179 -20.67 12.91 9.20
C SER A 179 -20.81 13.02 10.71
N ASP A 180 -21.67 12.18 11.30
CA ASP A 180 -21.96 12.13 12.73
C ASP A 180 -21.14 11.02 13.43
N LYS A 181 -20.19 10.40 12.70
CA LYS A 181 -19.24 9.44 13.25
C LYS A 181 -18.61 10.01 14.52
N LYS A 182 -18.87 9.33 15.63
CA LYS A 182 -18.26 9.66 16.94
C LYS A 182 -16.76 9.38 16.95
N GLU A 183 -16.26 8.60 15.99
CA GLU A 183 -14.86 8.18 15.90
C GLU A 183 -14.39 8.05 14.44
N TRP A 184 -13.21 8.60 14.15
CA TRP A 184 -12.55 8.53 12.85
C TRP A 184 -12.01 7.12 12.56
N HIS A 185 -12.00 6.71 11.29
CA HIS A 185 -11.38 5.44 10.88
C HIS A 185 -9.91 5.37 11.28
N LEU A 186 -9.17 6.48 11.20
CA LEU A 186 -7.77 6.54 11.61
C LEU A 186 -7.58 6.14 13.08
N VAL A 187 -8.44 6.63 13.99
CA VAL A 187 -8.35 6.30 15.42
C VAL A 187 -8.72 4.84 15.65
N ARG A 188 -9.80 4.38 15.00
CA ARG A 188 -10.32 3.03 15.17
C ARG A 188 -9.41 1.94 14.60
N GLN A 189 -8.82 2.17 13.43
CA GLN A 189 -8.09 1.15 12.67
C GLN A 189 -6.58 1.33 12.75
N GLY A 190 -6.10 2.56 12.97
CA GLY A 190 -4.68 2.86 13.11
C GLY A 190 -3.82 2.47 11.90
N LEU A 191 -2.51 2.47 12.13
CA LEU A 191 -1.49 2.07 11.17
C LEU A 191 -0.74 0.87 11.74
N ASN A 192 -0.50 -0.17 10.93
CA ASN A 192 0.39 -1.25 11.36
C ASN A 192 1.80 -0.93 10.85
N VAL A 193 2.72 -0.65 11.78
CA VAL A 193 4.13 -0.44 11.47
C VAL A 193 4.80 -1.80 11.29
N LYS A 194 5.37 -2.03 10.10
CA LYS A 194 6.01 -3.30 9.78
C LYS A 194 7.26 -3.53 10.63
N ARG A 195 7.39 -4.75 11.17
CA ARG A 195 8.60 -5.21 11.87
C ARG A 195 9.67 -5.76 10.91
N TYR A 196 9.23 -6.27 9.76
CA TYR A 196 10.09 -6.88 8.75
C TYR A 196 9.90 -6.19 7.37
N PRO A 197 10.99 -5.91 6.61
CA PRO A 197 10.95 -5.24 5.31
C PRO A 197 10.53 -6.20 4.17
N ILE A 198 9.36 -6.81 4.32
CA ILE A 198 8.77 -7.85 3.46
C ILE A 198 7.24 -7.77 3.52
N CYS A 199 6.56 -8.39 2.57
CA CYS A 199 5.10 -8.38 2.47
C CYS A 199 4.46 -8.78 3.80
N TYR A 200 3.47 -8.01 4.25
CA TYR A 200 2.84 -8.20 5.56
C TYR A 200 2.22 -9.59 5.75
N ALA A 201 1.85 -10.24 4.65
CA ALA A 201 1.34 -11.61 4.62
C ALA A 201 2.28 -12.65 5.25
N THR A 202 3.59 -12.39 5.32
CA THR A 202 4.56 -13.32 5.92
C THR A 202 4.80 -13.07 7.41
N HIS A 203 4.40 -11.92 7.96
CA HIS A 203 4.88 -11.47 9.29
C HIS A 203 4.52 -12.43 10.42
N ARG A 204 3.27 -12.93 10.43
CA ARG A 204 2.83 -13.92 11.43
C ARG A 204 3.61 -15.22 11.34
N ALA A 205 3.94 -15.67 10.12
CA ALA A 205 4.74 -16.86 9.92
C ALA A 205 6.19 -16.64 10.34
N ILE A 206 6.76 -15.45 10.08
CA ILE A 206 8.11 -15.07 10.52
C ILE A 206 8.18 -15.09 12.04
N ASP A 207 7.25 -14.44 12.75
CA ASP A 207 7.24 -14.43 14.22
C ASP A 207 7.19 -15.87 14.77
N ALA A 208 6.31 -16.72 14.23
CA ALA A 208 6.21 -18.12 14.64
C ALA A 208 7.49 -18.92 14.35
N ALA A 209 8.10 -18.73 13.18
CA ALA A 209 9.32 -19.41 12.77
C ALA A 209 10.51 -19.00 13.64
N LEU A 210 10.67 -17.71 13.91
CA LEU A 210 11.73 -17.18 14.79
C LEU A 210 11.57 -17.68 16.23
N ASP A 211 10.34 -17.72 16.73
CA ASP A 211 10.05 -18.17 18.08
C ASP A 211 10.30 -19.69 18.23
N LEU A 212 9.87 -20.52 17.26
CA LEU A 212 10.19 -21.95 17.22
C LEU A 212 11.69 -22.21 17.09
N ALA A 213 12.35 -21.50 16.17
CA ALA A 213 13.78 -21.54 15.95
C ALA A 213 14.57 -21.27 17.24
N SER A 214 14.19 -20.21 17.96
CA SER A 214 14.85 -19.82 19.21
C SER A 214 14.53 -20.78 20.37
N ARG A 215 13.27 -21.18 20.53
CA ARG A 215 12.84 -22.02 21.66
C ARG A 215 13.41 -23.43 21.63
N HIS A 216 13.69 -23.96 20.44
CA HIS A 216 14.17 -25.33 20.26
C HIS A 216 15.60 -25.41 19.70
N ASP A 217 16.27 -24.27 19.53
CA ASP A 217 17.59 -24.15 18.91
C ASP A 217 17.72 -24.93 17.59
N LEU A 218 16.68 -24.86 16.75
CA LEU A 218 16.57 -25.68 15.54
C LEU A 218 17.69 -25.37 14.54
N ARG A 219 18.57 -26.31 14.23
CA ARG A 219 19.56 -26.08 13.18
C ARG A 219 18.91 -26.26 11.81
N PRO A 220 19.15 -25.37 10.82
CA PRO A 220 18.50 -25.47 9.50
C PRO A 220 18.63 -26.84 8.84
N GLU A 221 19.74 -27.54 9.08
CA GLU A 221 20.05 -28.86 8.52
C GLU A 221 19.12 -29.95 9.09
N GLU A 222 18.57 -29.75 10.29
CA GLU A 222 17.67 -30.69 10.98
C GLU A 222 16.21 -30.52 10.52
N VAL A 223 15.89 -29.46 9.79
CA VAL A 223 14.54 -29.17 9.34
C VAL A 223 14.25 -29.93 8.05
N ALA A 224 13.47 -31.02 8.17
CA ALA A 224 13.01 -31.80 7.02
C ALA A 224 12.02 -31.03 6.14
N GLY A 225 11.18 -30.17 6.73
CA GLY A 225 10.20 -29.35 6.01
C GLY A 225 9.48 -28.33 6.89
N VAL A 226 8.95 -27.29 6.26
CA VAL A 226 8.14 -26.24 6.89
C VAL A 226 6.81 -26.18 6.17
N ARG A 227 5.70 -26.27 6.90
CA ARG A 227 4.35 -26.10 6.35
C ARG A 227 3.73 -24.82 6.88
N VAL A 228 3.36 -23.91 5.98
CA VAL A 228 2.72 -22.64 6.34
C VAL A 228 1.29 -22.62 5.82
N SER A 229 0.32 -22.55 6.73
CA SER A 229 -1.09 -22.34 6.38
C SER A 229 -1.42 -20.85 6.40
N THR A 230 -1.89 -20.31 5.28
CA THR A 230 -2.30 -18.90 5.13
C THR A 230 -3.46 -18.79 4.13
N GLY A 231 -4.07 -17.60 4.03
CA GLY A 231 -5.21 -17.37 3.13
C GLY A 231 -4.80 -17.29 1.66
N GLU A 232 -5.74 -17.63 0.76
CA GLU A 232 -5.51 -17.59 -0.69
C GLU A 232 -5.13 -16.19 -1.19
N MET A 233 -5.73 -15.15 -0.62
CA MET A 233 -5.41 -13.77 -0.96
C MET A 233 -3.96 -13.41 -0.58
N GLN A 234 -3.48 -13.88 0.57
CA GLN A 234 -2.08 -13.73 0.96
C GLN A 234 -1.16 -14.45 -0.03
N MET A 235 -1.50 -15.67 -0.45
CA MET A 235 -0.73 -16.42 -1.45
C MET A 235 -0.71 -15.75 -2.81
N LEU A 236 -1.80 -15.09 -3.22
CA LEU A 236 -1.84 -14.31 -4.45
C LEU A 236 -0.78 -13.20 -4.46
N MET A 237 -0.57 -12.53 -3.33
CA MET A 237 0.48 -11.51 -3.18
C MET A 237 1.88 -12.13 -3.11
N LEU A 238 2.02 -13.29 -2.48
CA LEU A 238 3.28 -14.02 -2.30
C LEU A 238 3.65 -14.90 -3.51
N ARG A 239 3.67 -14.27 -4.68
CA ARG A 239 3.81 -14.96 -5.98
C ARG A 239 5.21 -15.49 -6.29
N ASN A 240 6.24 -15.06 -5.56
CA ASN A 240 7.63 -15.38 -5.88
C ASN A 240 8.12 -16.58 -5.05
N ALA A 241 7.75 -17.79 -5.43
CA ALA A 241 8.12 -18.99 -4.66
C ALA A 241 9.63 -19.35 -4.72
N ARG A 242 10.35 -18.85 -5.73
CA ARG A 242 11.79 -19.12 -5.95
C ARG A 242 12.54 -17.82 -6.27
N PRO A 243 12.56 -16.84 -5.34
CA PRO A 243 13.13 -15.53 -5.59
C PRO A 243 14.62 -15.63 -5.88
N GLN A 244 15.08 -14.85 -6.86
CA GLN A 244 16.50 -14.68 -7.23
C GLN A 244 17.00 -13.26 -6.96
N THR A 245 16.13 -12.39 -6.44
CA THR A 245 16.47 -11.02 -6.05
C THR A 245 15.80 -10.65 -4.72
N ALA A 246 16.31 -9.64 -4.04
CA ALA A 246 15.73 -9.07 -2.84
C ALA A 246 14.34 -8.47 -3.08
N LEU A 247 14.04 -7.98 -4.30
CA LEU A 247 12.71 -7.49 -4.64
C LEU A 247 11.70 -8.62 -4.70
N GLU A 248 12.05 -9.73 -5.35
CA GLU A 248 11.21 -10.94 -5.38
C GLU A 248 11.08 -11.57 -4.00
N ALA A 249 12.16 -11.59 -3.21
CA ALA A 249 12.19 -12.15 -1.86
C ALA A 249 11.17 -11.48 -0.93
N LYS A 250 10.87 -10.19 -1.14
CA LYS A 250 9.80 -9.46 -0.42
C LYS A 250 8.39 -10.04 -0.63
N PHE A 251 8.20 -10.92 -1.61
CA PHE A 251 6.93 -11.54 -1.94
C PHE A 251 7.04 -13.07 -1.96
N SER A 252 7.85 -13.62 -1.05
CA SER A 252 8.13 -15.05 -0.96
C SER A 252 7.97 -15.56 0.48
N MET A 253 7.02 -16.48 0.70
CA MET A 253 6.91 -17.20 1.97
C MET A 253 8.12 -18.10 2.20
N GLN A 254 8.61 -18.72 1.13
CA GLN A 254 9.75 -19.64 1.13
C GLN A 254 11.00 -18.93 1.64
N PHE A 255 11.31 -17.76 1.09
CA PHE A 255 12.43 -16.95 1.57
C PHE A 255 12.24 -16.52 3.03
N ALA A 256 11.03 -16.05 3.40
CA ALA A 256 10.75 -15.62 4.76
C ALA A 256 11.04 -16.73 5.79
N MET A 257 10.61 -17.97 5.51
CA MET A 257 10.85 -19.12 6.38
C MET A 257 12.32 -19.53 6.38
N ALA A 258 12.95 -19.58 5.21
CA ALA A 258 14.36 -19.93 5.09
C ALA A 258 15.26 -18.95 5.86
N SER A 259 15.03 -17.63 5.70
CA SER A 259 15.74 -16.58 6.41
C SER A 259 15.54 -16.65 7.92
N SER A 260 14.30 -16.92 8.37
CA SER A 260 13.98 -17.08 9.79
C SER A 260 14.73 -18.24 10.43
N LEU A 261 14.92 -19.35 9.71
CA LEU A 261 15.65 -20.52 10.21
C LEU A 261 17.17 -20.31 10.16
N VAL A 262 17.71 -19.84 9.03
CA VAL A 262 19.16 -19.72 8.77
C VAL A 262 19.77 -18.53 9.51
N ALA A 263 19.18 -17.34 9.37
CA ALA A 263 19.74 -16.11 9.93
C ALA A 263 19.13 -15.73 11.28
N ARG A 264 18.10 -16.47 11.74
CA ARG A 264 17.30 -16.11 12.93
C ARG A 264 16.79 -14.67 12.86
N ASN A 265 16.58 -14.16 11.65
CA ASN A 265 16.15 -12.79 11.39
C ASN A 265 15.61 -12.64 9.97
N VAL A 266 14.77 -11.63 9.77
CA VAL A 266 14.31 -11.15 8.46
C VAL A 266 14.41 -9.63 8.46
N GLY A 267 15.62 -9.09 8.31
CA GLY A 267 15.89 -7.66 8.32
C GLY A 267 16.41 -7.13 6.99
N LEU A 268 16.79 -5.85 6.96
CA LEU A 268 17.39 -5.22 5.78
C LEU A 268 18.67 -5.92 5.32
N ALA A 269 19.43 -6.49 6.26
CA ALA A 269 20.63 -7.27 5.95
C ALA A 269 20.31 -8.56 5.17
N GLN A 270 19.12 -9.15 5.37
CA GLN A 270 18.68 -10.32 4.63
C GLN A 270 18.02 -9.94 3.28
N MET A 271 17.63 -8.67 3.11
CA MET A 271 17.08 -8.14 1.84
C MET A 271 18.18 -7.67 0.89
N ARG A 272 19.16 -8.55 0.63
CA ARG A 272 20.20 -8.36 -0.38
C ARG A 272 20.25 -9.57 -1.30
N ASP A 273 20.54 -9.32 -2.58
CA ASP A 273 20.55 -10.37 -3.61
C ASP A 273 21.58 -11.48 -3.29
N ASP A 274 22.74 -11.12 -2.74
CA ASP A 274 23.78 -12.07 -2.32
C ASP A 274 23.28 -13.03 -1.23
N PHE A 275 22.54 -12.52 -0.25
CA PHE A 275 21.94 -13.32 0.80
C PHE A 275 20.81 -14.21 0.27
N VAL A 276 19.92 -13.65 -0.55
CA VAL A 276 18.82 -14.39 -1.20
C VAL A 276 19.36 -15.56 -2.02
N CYS A 277 20.44 -15.35 -2.78
CA CYS A 277 21.06 -16.35 -3.64
C CYS A 277 22.05 -17.28 -2.91
N SER A 278 22.25 -17.11 -1.60
CA SER A 278 23.14 -18.00 -0.83
C SER A 278 22.65 -19.45 -0.86
N SER A 279 23.58 -20.40 -0.86
CA SER A 279 23.27 -21.83 -0.90
C SER A 279 22.42 -22.28 0.29
N ALA A 280 22.67 -21.72 1.48
CA ALA A 280 21.89 -22.00 2.69
C ALA A 280 20.42 -21.62 2.52
N ILE A 281 20.12 -20.46 1.94
CA ILE A 281 18.75 -20.02 1.69
C ILE A 281 18.11 -20.81 0.54
N GLN A 282 18.79 -20.91 -0.60
CA GLN A 282 18.25 -21.56 -1.80
C GLN A 282 17.98 -23.06 -1.58
N SER A 283 18.77 -23.75 -0.76
CA SER A 283 18.57 -25.17 -0.44
C SER A 283 17.40 -25.45 0.51
N LEU A 284 16.99 -24.45 1.31
CA LEU A 284 15.92 -24.59 2.30
C LEU A 284 14.55 -24.21 1.74
N MET A 285 14.49 -23.24 0.81
CA MET A 285 13.23 -22.80 0.19
C MET A 285 12.36 -23.92 -0.41
N PRO A 286 12.91 -24.95 -1.11
CA PRO A 286 12.10 -26.06 -1.63
C PRO A 286 11.44 -26.92 -0.55
N ARG A 287 11.87 -26.80 0.72
CA ARG A 287 11.30 -27.52 1.86
C ARG A 287 10.12 -26.78 2.49
N VAL A 288 9.76 -25.61 1.99
CA VAL A 288 8.67 -24.77 2.49
C VAL A 288 7.44 -24.93 1.60
N SER A 289 6.35 -25.44 2.18
CA SER A 289 5.04 -25.64 1.52
C SER A 289 3.95 -24.80 2.14
#